data_AF-A0A381S584-F1
#
_entry.id   AF-A0A381S584-F1
#
_cell.length_a   1.000
_cell.length_b   1.000
_cell.length_c   1.000
_cell.angle_alpha   90.00
_cell.angle_beta   90.00
_cell.angle_gamma   90.00
#
_symmetry.space_group_name_H-M   'P 1'
#
loop_
_entity.id
_entity.type
_entity.pdbx_description
1 polymer ?
#
loop_
_entity_poly.entity_id
_entity_poly.type
_entity_poly.pdbx_seq_one_letter_code
_entity_poly.pdbx_strand_id
1 'polypeptide(L)' 'MAGLRAMVGGEITDYTKMLAEAREQALDRMVEEAGQMGANAVIGIEFATAYVMSNVAEVLVYGTAVTIEPE' A
#
# COMPACT_ATOMS: atom_id res chain seq x y z
N MET A 1 27.87 0.73 4.96
CA MET A 1 27.23 2.00 5.43
C MET A 1 25.77 1.83 5.84
N ALA A 2 24.98 0.90 5.27
CA ALA A 2 23.60 0.64 5.70
C ALA A 2 23.49 -0.08 7.07
N GLY A 3 24.37 -1.06 7.35
CA GLY A 3 24.33 -1.83 8.59
C GLY A 3 24.63 -1.04 9.88
N LEU A 4 25.31 0.10 9.78
CA LEU A 4 25.62 0.94 10.95
C LEU A 4 24.44 1.83 11.36
N ARG A 5 23.55 2.22 10.43
CA ARG A 5 22.35 3.01 10.74
C ARG A 5 21.26 2.17 11.41
N ALA A 6 21.14 0.89 11.04
CA ALA A 6 20.25 -0.07 11.71
C ALA A 6 20.63 -0.30 13.19
N MET A 7 21.92 -0.27 13.51
CA MET A 7 22.45 -0.41 14.88
C MET A 7 22.21 0.82 15.78
N VAL A 8 21.97 2.00 15.20
CA VAL A 8 21.75 3.27 15.92
C VAL A 8 20.25 3.61 16.03
N GLY A 9 19.37 2.71 15.60
CA GLY A 9 17.92 2.87 15.75
C GLY A 9 17.30 3.96 14.87
N GLY A 10 17.97 4.33 13.77
CA GLY A 10 17.45 5.29 12.81
C GLY A 10 16.60 4.60 11.74
N GLU A 11 15.45 5.19 11.43
CA GLU A 11 14.69 4.89 10.22
C GLU A 11 15.60 4.96 8.98
N ILE A 12 15.53 3.95 8.10
CA ILE A 12 16.17 4.03 6.80
C ILE A 12 15.24 4.88 5.92
N THR A 13 15.39 6.21 5.97
CA THR A 13 14.49 7.18 5.32
C THR A 13 14.17 6.83 3.86
N ASP A 14 15.17 6.35 3.10
CA ASP A 14 14.97 5.93 1.71
C ASP A 14 14.07 4.69 1.59
N TYR A 15 14.19 3.75 2.53
CA TYR A 15 13.36 2.54 2.58
C TYR A 15 11.91 2.86 2.98
N THR A 16 11.70 3.75 3.96
CA THR A 16 10.35 4.20 4.30
C THR A 16 9.71 4.96 3.15
N LYS A 17 10.48 5.82 2.46
CA LYS A 17 10.00 6.52 1.28
C LYS A 17 9.57 5.53 0.19
N MET A 18 10.39 4.51 -0.09
CA MET A 18 10.04 3.46 -1.05
C MET A 18 8.76 2.71 -0.64
N LEU A 19 8.59 2.35 0.63
CA LEU A 19 7.38 1.69 1.11
C LEU A 19 6.14 2.60 1.00
N ALA A 20 6.30 3.91 1.23
CA ALA A 20 5.22 4.88 1.02
C ALA A 20 4.83 4.95 -0.46
N GLU A 21 5.79 5.06 -1.37
CA GLU A 21 5.54 5.06 -2.82
C GLU A 21 4.86 3.76 -3.29
N ALA A 22 5.29 2.61 -2.78
CA ALA A 22 4.67 1.32 -3.08
C ALA A 22 3.22 1.25 -2.59
N ARG A 23 2.91 1.82 -1.42
CA ARG A 23 1.56 1.88 -0.88
C ARG A 23 0.63 2.75 -1.74
N GLU A 24 1.10 3.92 -2.18
CA GLU A 24 0.31 4.77 -3.08
C GLU A 24 0.03 4.06 -4.41
N GLN A 25 1.03 3.40 -5.00
CA GLN A 25 0.83 2.62 -6.24
C GLN A 25 -0.17 1.47 -6.08
N ALA A 26 -0.18 0.80 -4.92
CA ALA A 26 -1.13 -0.26 -4.63
C ALA A 26 -2.56 0.31 -4.54
N LEU A 27 -2.72 1.46 -3.89
CA LEU A 27 -4.00 2.16 -3.77
C LEU A 27 -4.53 2.59 -5.14
N ASP A 28 -3.67 3.20 -5.97
CA ASP A 28 -4.05 3.64 -7.32
C ASP A 28 -4.59 2.49 -8.17
N ARG A 29 -3.92 1.32 -8.12
CA ARG A 29 -4.36 0.11 -8.85
C ARG A 29 -5.71 -0.40 -8.35
N MET A 30 -5.93 -0.42 -7.04
CA MET A 30 -7.21 -0.86 -6.46
C MET A 30 -8.36 0.08 -6.86
N VAL A 31 -8.10 1.39 -6.87
CA VAL A 31 -9.09 2.40 -7.31
C VAL A 31 -9.38 2.26 -8.80
N GLU A 32 -8.35 2.05 -9.62
CA GLU A 32 -8.51 1.81 -11.05
C GLU A 32 -9.36 0.56 -11.32
N GLU A 33 -9.08 -0.56 -10.64
CA GLU A 33 -9.85 -1.80 -10.75
C GLU A 33 -11.31 -1.61 -10.31
N ALA A 34 -11.55 -0.92 -9.19
CA ALA A 34 -12.90 -0.59 -8.74
C ALA A 34 -13.64 0.28 -9.78
N GLY A 35 -12.95 1.24 -10.40
CA GLY A 35 -13.50 2.07 -11.47
C GLY A 35 -13.87 1.25 -12.72
N GLN A 36 -13.04 0.27 -13.09
CA GLN A 36 -13.34 -0.66 -14.19
C GLN A 36 -14.57 -1.55 -13.90
N MET A 37 -14.87 -1.80 -12.62
CA MET A 37 -16.11 -2.48 -12.18
C MET A 37 -17.34 -1.56 -12.17
N GLY A 38 -17.19 -0.26 -12.46
CA GLY A 38 -18.27 0.72 -12.41
C GLY A 38 -18.60 1.22 -10.99
N ALA A 39 -17.74 0.92 -10.00
CA ALA A 39 -17.89 1.45 -8.66
C ALA A 39 -17.48 2.93 -8.60
N ASN A 40 -18.12 3.68 -7.69
CA ASN A 40 -17.76 5.08 -7.40
C ASN A 40 -17.15 5.25 -6.00
N ALA A 41 -17.01 4.16 -5.24
CA ALA A 41 -16.32 4.14 -3.97
C ALA A 41 -15.74 2.74 -3.67
N VAL A 42 -14.72 2.70 -2.80
CA VAL A 42 -14.22 1.46 -2.18
C VAL A 42 -14.34 1.61 -0.67
N ILE A 43 -14.99 0.66 -0.02
CA ILE A 43 -15.21 0.65 1.44
C ILE A 43 -14.50 -0.53 2.10
N GLY A 44 -14.24 -0.42 3.41
CA GLY A 44 -13.59 -1.49 4.16
C GLY A 44 -12.18 -1.79 3.65
N ILE A 45 -11.41 -0.75 3.33
CA ILE A 45 -10.04 -0.89 2.83
C ILE A 45 -9.15 -1.42 3.95
N GLU A 46 -8.37 -2.45 3.64
CA GLU A 46 -7.35 -3.01 4.52
C GLU A 46 -6.01 -3.06 3.79
N PHE A 47 -4.95 -2.72 4.53
CA PHE A 47 -3.57 -2.90 4.08
C PHE A 47 -2.98 -4.12 4.75
N ALA A 48 -2.39 -5.01 3.95
CA ALA A 48 -1.60 -6.13 4.43
C ALA A 48 -0.17 -6.00 3.94
N THR A 49 0.80 -6.30 4.81
CA THR A 49 2.22 -6.33 4.43
C THR A 49 2.80 -7.69 4.78
N ALA A 50 3.67 -8.19 3.92
CA ALA A 50 4.35 -9.47 4.11
C ALA A 50 5.80 -9.38 3.67
N TYR A 51 6.70 -10.07 4.37
CA TYR A 51 8.07 -10.26 3.89
C TYR A 51 8.09 -11.47 2.97
N VAL A 52 8.24 -11.22 1.66
CA VAL A 52 8.19 -12.27 0.63
C VAL A 52 9.57 -12.92 0.45
N MET A 53 10.65 -12.14 0.61
CA MET A 53 12.03 -12.61 0.58
C MET A 53 12.90 -11.76 1.52
N SER A 54 14.14 -12.19 1.76
CA SER A 54 15.10 -11.37 2.51
C SER A 54 15.23 -9.99 1.86
N ASN A 55 14.91 -8.95 2.63
CA ASN A 55 14.90 -7.55 2.21
C ASN A 55 13.83 -7.17 1.16
N VAL A 56 12.83 -8.01 0.92
CA VAL A 56 11.69 -7.71 0.04
C VAL A 56 10.41 -7.77 0.85
N ALA A 57 9.69 -6.64 0.89
CA ALA A 57 8.38 -6.52 1.50
C ALA A 57 7.32 -6.29 0.40
N GLU A 58 6.19 -6.95 0.54
CA GLU A 58 4.99 -6.73 -0.25
C GLU A 58 4.05 -5.78 0.49
N VAL A 59 3.36 -4.95 -0.28
CA VAL A 59 2.25 -4.11 0.18
C VAL A 59 1.03 -4.49 -0.64
N LEU A 60 0.05 -5.09 0.03
CA LEU A 60 -1.25 -5.43 -0.52
C LEU A 60 -2.30 -4.46 0.04
N VAL A 61 -3.25 -4.09 -0.80
CA VAL A 61 -4.45 -3.36 -0.40
C VAL A 61 -5.66 -4.00 -1.06
N TYR A 62 -6.75 -4.13 -0.30
CA TYR A 62 -8.02 -4.63 -0.81
C TYR A 62 -9.18 -3.97 -0.08
N GLY A 63 -10.37 -4.04 -0.68
CA GLY A 63 -11.60 -3.52 -0.12
C GLY A 63 -12.81 -3.96 -0.94
N THR A 64 -13.98 -3.41 -0.64
CA THR A 64 -15.23 -3.70 -1.36
C THR A 64 -15.58 -2.53 -2.27
N ALA A 65 -15.59 -2.77 -3.57
CA ALA A 65 -16.06 -1.80 -4.57
C ALA A 65 -17.59 -1.67 -4.50
N VAL A 66 -18.09 -0.44 -4.38
CA VAL A 66 -19.53 -0.15 -4.22
C VAL A 66 -19.96 1.04 -5.08
N THR A 67 -21.27 1.09 -5.37
CA THR A 67 -21.92 2.26 -5.96
C THR A 67 -22.81 2.92 -4.91
N ILE A 68 -22.52 4.17 -4.57
CA ILE A 68 -23.33 4.99 -3.65
C ILE A 68 -24.12 6.05 -4.42
N GLU A 69 -25.36 6.31 -4.01
CA GLU A 69 -26.23 7.35 -4.56
C GLU A 69 -26.50 8.42 -3.49
N PRO A 70 -26.65 9.71 -3.87
CA PRO A 70 -27.09 10.75 -2.94
C PRO A 70 -28.49 10.45 -2.38
N GLU A 71 -28.78 10.93 -1.16
CA GLU A 71 -30.12 10.89 -0.55
C GLU A 71 -31.17 11.72 -1.31
#